data_AF-A0AAE2ERS1-F1
#
_entry.id   AF-A0AAE2ERS1-F1
#
_cell.length_a   1.000
_cell.length_b   1.000
_cell.length_c   1.000
_cell.angle_alpha   90.00
_cell.angle_beta   90.00
_cell.angle_gamma   90.00
#
_symmetry.space_group_name_H-M   'P 1'
#
loop_
_entity.id
_entity.type
_entity.pdbx_description
1 polymer ?
#
loop_
_entity_poly.entity_id
_entity_poly.type
_entity_poly.pdbx_seq_one_letter_code
_entity_poly.pdbx_strand_id
1 'polypeptide(L)' 'MNTPLSALKKKLYEQQVRAQGMYTFEESKDMRNALQTLRMKFAAYEEWELYQKATDVMVGMLFKDNWNKRAE' A
#
# COMPACT_ATOMS: atom_id res chain seq x y z
N MET A 1 6.62 -20.47 -5.23
CA MET A 1 5.16 -20.47 -5.44
C MET A 1 4.72 -19.08 -5.89
N ASN A 2 4.25 -18.94 -7.12
CA ASN A 2 3.69 -17.68 -7.61
C ASN A 2 2.35 -17.43 -6.91
N THR A 3 2.30 -16.39 -6.05
CA THR A 3 1.06 -16.02 -5.35
C THR A 3 0.01 -15.63 -6.39
N PRO A 4 -1.19 -16.23 -6.40
CA PRO A 4 -2.22 -15.91 -7.39
C PRO A 4 -2.55 -14.42 -7.43
N LEU A 5 -2.76 -13.87 -8.62
CA LEU A 5 -3.08 -12.45 -8.80
C LEU A 5 -4.33 -12.03 -8.00
N SER A 6 -5.33 -12.90 -7.87
CA SER A 6 -6.53 -12.67 -7.06
C SER A 6 -6.21 -12.43 -5.58
N ALA A 7 -5.28 -13.21 -5.01
CA ALA A 7 -4.83 -13.03 -3.64
C ALA A 7 -4.05 -11.72 -3.47
N LEU A 8 -3.26 -11.30 -4.47
CA LEU A 8 -2.56 -10.02 -4.46
C LEU A 8 -3.53 -8.83 -4.53
N LYS A 9 -4.56 -8.91 -5.38
CA LYS A 9 -5.64 -7.91 -5.47
C LYS A 9 -6.37 -7.76 -4.12
N LYS A 10 -6.70 -8.88 -3.47
CA LYS A 10 -7.31 -8.87 -2.13
C LYS A 10 -6.41 -8.18 -1.11
N LYS A 11 -5.13 -8.52 -1.08
CA LYS A 11 -4.17 -7.91 -0.16
C LYS A 11 -3.98 -6.41 -0.41
N LEU A 12 -4.01 -5.96 -1.67
CA LEU A 12 -4.00 -4.53 -2.01
C LEU A 12 -5.23 -3.81 -1.45
N TYR A 13 -6.42 -4.39 -1.61
CA TYR A 13 -7.65 -3.83 -1.06
C TYR A 13 -7.60 -3.71 0.48
N GLU A 14 -7.08 -4.72 1.17
CA GLU A 14 -6.89 -4.66 2.63
C GLU A 14 -5.99 -3.49 3.04
N GLN A 15 -4.90 -3.22 2.30
CA GLN A 15 -4.04 -2.07 2.58
C GLN A 15 -4.74 -0.74 2.27
N GLN A 16 -5.55 -0.65 1.22
CA GLN A 16 -6.35 0.54 0.89
C GLN A 16 -7.31 0.89 2.04
N VAL A 17 -8.02 -0.10 2.57
CA VAL A 17 -8.95 0.10 3.70
C VAL A 17 -8.18 0.52 4.95
N ARG A 18 -7.05 -0.14 5.27
CA ARG A 18 -6.22 0.24 6.43
C ARG A 18 -5.68 1.66 6.34
N ALA A 19 -5.24 2.10 5.15
CA ALA A 19 -4.71 3.44 4.95
C ALA A 19 -5.74 4.55 5.21
N GLN A 20 -7.04 4.26 5.09
CA GLN A 20 -8.12 5.21 5.42
C GLN A 20 -8.24 5.44 6.93
N GLY A 21 -7.94 4.44 7.76
CA GLY A 21 -8.02 4.52 9.22
C GLY A 21 -6.89 5.29 9.90
N MET A 22 -6.96 5.44 11.22
CA MET A 22 -5.80 5.85 12.01
C MET A 22 -4.85 4.67 12.15
N TYR A 23 -3.56 4.95 12.12
CA TYR A 23 -2.51 3.96 12.26
C TYR A 23 -1.32 4.58 12.99
N THR A 24 -0.64 3.75 13.76
CA THR A 24 0.62 4.10 14.43
C THR A 24 1.77 4.18 13.43
N PHE A 25 2.91 4.69 13.88
CA PHE A 25 4.12 4.73 13.07
C PHE A 25 4.56 3.32 12.62
N GLU A 26 4.48 2.32 13.51
CA GLU A 26 4.83 0.93 13.19
C GLU A 26 3.89 0.35 12.14
N GLU A 27 2.58 0.56 12.29
CA GLU A 27 1.59 0.12 11.30
C GLU A 27 1.79 0.82 9.94
N SER A 28 2.17 2.11 9.92
CA SER A 28 2.56 2.82 8.68
C SER A 28 3.75 2.16 8.00
N LYS A 29 4.78 1.80 8.77
CA LYS A 29 5.97 1.10 8.25
C LYS A 29 5.61 -0.27 7.67
N ASP A 30 4.78 -1.04 8.36
CA ASP A 30 4.35 -2.36 7.91
C ASP A 30 3.50 -2.30 6.65
N MET A 31 2.56 -1.34 6.56
CA MET A 31 1.77 -1.10 5.36
C MET A 31 2.65 -0.70 4.17
N ARG A 32 3.65 0.16 4.35
CA ARG A 32 4.61 0.54 3.29
C ARG A 32 5.38 -0.67 2.77
N ASN A 33 5.87 -1.54 3.66
CA ASN A 33 6.57 -2.77 3.29
C ASN A 33 5.65 -3.73 2.50
N ALA A 34 4.40 -3.87 2.93
CA ALA A 34 3.41 -4.68 2.25
C ALA A 34 3.10 -4.13 0.84
N LEU A 35 2.92 -2.82 0.69
CA LEU A 35 2.68 -2.16 -0.59
C LEU A 35 3.88 -2.25 -1.54
N GLN A 36 5.11 -2.11 -1.03
CA GLN A 36 6.33 -2.31 -1.82
C GLN A 36 6.42 -3.75 -2.34
N THR A 37 6.11 -4.74 -1.50
CA THR A 37 6.07 -6.14 -1.92
C THR A 37 5.00 -6.37 -3.00
N LEU A 38 3.82 -5.77 -2.84
CA LEU A 38 2.75 -5.87 -3.84
C LEU A 38 3.17 -5.26 -5.19
N ARG A 39 3.83 -4.10 -5.19
CA ARG A 39 4.36 -3.47 -6.41
C ARG A 39 5.32 -4.39 -7.15
N MET A 40 6.30 -4.98 -6.46
CA MET A 40 7.24 -5.90 -7.10
C MET A 40 6.53 -7.11 -7.71
N LYS A 41 5.51 -7.64 -7.02
CA LYS A 41 4.72 -8.75 -7.54
C LYS A 41 3.87 -8.34 -8.75
N PHE A 42 3.19 -7.20 -8.71
CA PHE A 42 2.41 -6.72 -9.86
C PHE A 42 3.28 -6.43 -11.08
N ALA A 43 4.48 -5.86 -10.89
CA ALA A 43 5.44 -5.69 -11.97
C ALA A 43 5.88 -7.03 -12.59
N ALA A 44 6.08 -8.07 -11.78
CA ALA A 44 6.39 -9.42 -12.26
C ALA A 44 5.23 -10.08 -13.03
N TYR A 45 3.98 -9.63 -12.82
CA TYR A 45 2.80 -10.03 -13.58
C TYR A 45 2.47 -9.06 -14.74
N GLU A 46 3.28 -8.01 -14.97
CA GLU A 46 3.01 -6.92 -15.92
C GLU A 46 1.68 -6.17 -15.66
N GLU A 47 1.18 -6.23 -14.43
CA GLU A 47 -0.07 -5.59 -14.00
C GLU A 47 0.17 -4.13 -13.57
N TRP A 48 0.46 -3.27 -14.54
CA TRP A 48 0.88 -1.87 -14.31
C TRP A 48 -0.18 -1.01 -13.62
N GLU A 49 -1.46 -1.23 -13.88
CA GLU A 49 -2.53 -0.52 -13.17
C GLU A 49 -2.55 -0.83 -11.68
N LEU A 50 -2.31 -2.10 -11.31
CA LEU A 50 -2.25 -2.53 -9.91
C LEU A 50 -0.98 -2.04 -9.23
N TYR A 51 0.13 -2.03 -9.96
CA TYR A 51 1.37 -1.39 -9.52
C TYR A 51 1.15 0.10 -9.19
N GLN A 52 0.46 0.82 -10.08
CA GLN A 52 0.17 2.24 -9.86
C GLN A 52 -0.74 2.43 -8.65
N LYS A 53 -1.83 1.64 -8.54
CA LYS A 53 -2.73 1.68 -7.38
C LYS A 53 -2.00 1.45 -6.05
N ALA A 54 -1.06 0.51 -6.00
CA ALA A 54 -0.24 0.30 -4.79
C ALA A 54 0.68 1.50 -4.49
N THR A 55 1.20 2.17 -5.53
CA THR A 55 2.00 3.39 -5.41
C THR A 55 1.16 4.56 -4.89
N ASP A 56 -0.05 4.74 -5.42
CA ASP A 56 -0.97 5.80 -5.01
C ASP A 56 -1.33 5.69 -3.52
N VAL A 57 -1.53 4.47 -3.00
CA VAL A 57 -1.75 4.26 -1.56
C VAL A 57 -0.54 4.70 -0.73
N MET A 58 0.68 4.33 -1.13
CA MET A 58 1.89 4.76 -0.42
C MET A 58 2.04 6.29 -0.40
N VAL A 59 1.75 6.95 -1.52
CA VAL A 59 1.79 8.40 -1.65
C VAL A 59 0.71 9.05 -0.79
N GLY A 60 -0.51 8.52 -0.79
CA GLY A 60 -1.59 8.99 0.08
C GLY A 60 -1.24 8.89 1.57
N MET A 61 -0.60 7.81 1.99
CA MET A 61 -0.09 7.66 3.36
C MET A 61 0.97 8.71 3.71
N LEU A 62 1.93 8.99 2.81
CA LEU A 62 2.95 10.01 3.03
C LEU A 62 2.35 11.41 3.22
N PHE A 63 1.35 11.76 2.39
CA PHE A 63 0.65 13.03 2.52
C PHE A 63 -0.13 13.13 3.83
N LYS A 64 -0.81 12.06 4.24
CA LYS A 64 -1.54 11.99 5.51
C LYS A 64 -0.60 12.11 6.72
N ASP A 65 0.53 11.43 6.70
CA ASP A 65 1.54 11.48 7.76
C ASP A 65 2.14 12.89 7.89
N ASN A 66 2.41 13.56 6.76
CA ASN A 66 2.91 14.93 6.74
C ASN A 66 1.88 15.96 7.23
N TRP A 67 0.59 15.74 6.91
CA TRP A 67 -0.49 16.60 7.41
C TRP A 67 -0.64 16.51 8.92
N ASN A 68 -0.64 15.29 9.47
CA ASN A 68 -0.75 15.06 10.92
C ASN A 68 0.40 15.76 11.69
N LYS A 69 1.63 15.71 11.18
CA LYS A 69 2.80 16.38 11.78
C LYS A 69 2.76 17.91 11.74
N ARG A 70 1.92 18.53 10.89
CA ARG A 70 1.75 19.99 10.84
C ARG A 70 0.64 20.49 11.76
N ALA A 71 -0.22 19.59 12.23
CA ALA A 71 -1.35 19.91 13.10
C ALA A 71 -1.01 19.77 14.60
N GLU A 72 0.13 19.14 14.93
CA GLU A 72 0.77 19.14 16.26
C GLU A 72 1.70 20.35 16.43
#